data_AF-A0A940KWN5-F1
#
_entry.id   AF-A0A940KWN5-F1
#
_cell.length_a   1.000
_cell.length_b   1.000
_cell.length_c   1.000
_cell.angle_alpha   90.00
_cell.angle_beta   90.00
_cell.angle_gamma   90.00
#
_symmetry.space_group_name_H-M   'P 1'
#
loop_
_entity.id
_entity.type
_entity.pdbx_description
1 polymer ?
#
loop_
_entity_poly.entity_id
_entity_poly.type
_entity_poly.pdbx_seq_one_letter_code
_entity_poly.pdbx_strand_id
1 'polypeptide(L)'
;MFARCFRSSVHPRLTLVALFAGLVAALPALAADQTVPGQGNADAVRLADRSPLVRSAHQFLIEQAYKIRQPAVRRETLDILTNPRTCVRHRVGLASDAAKDAVVAQLVDAGLVKVDDAATFPGGLRAAIFPPVLNESSSCPQLPQPFRSAPGSAYGGHHSYPGGLPVHEANNGVSDVHLAEQYQSVYGFTAFRGLPQVDPDAAGQHWHPNTGDLAIDGDTIVAAPIWHDWAKTIVFQWNADGSEFAEFNFGGNGATDAWGAGGDSRTGGHHVLSIAEAMARGLPPLLVIAQASAHSAPTYGNEYKVVNWLRAAAIIARVDAVAAGYLAPDGEGRLRLPPIGRLGDVDLNAAGQTNLRAEYVLHNLSDADYTYSGPVVSTVAVVLAQLAPEFGYAAAETTRYNTAFRNPALAYLSAERLGIVYGERGLDGVRRELKRLRQLGVI
;
A
#
# COMPACT_ATOMS: atom_id res chain seq x y z
N MET A 1 14.44 6.61 -74.82
CA MET A 1 15.46 6.02 -73.92
C MET A 1 14.74 5.59 -72.65
N PHE A 2 14.83 4.30 -72.32
CA PHE A 2 14.00 3.55 -71.37
C PHE A 2 14.30 3.85 -69.89
N ALA A 3 13.28 3.74 -69.02
CA ALA A 3 13.23 2.88 -67.81
C ALA A 3 12.13 3.40 -66.83
N ARG A 4 10.92 2.80 -66.81
CA ARG A 4 10.47 1.68 -65.95
C ARG A 4 10.41 2.00 -64.44
N CYS A 5 9.22 2.40 -63.97
CA CYS A 5 8.77 2.24 -62.59
C CYS A 5 8.18 0.84 -62.39
N PHE A 6 8.69 0.10 -61.41
CA PHE A 6 8.09 -1.15 -60.93
C PHE A 6 6.98 -0.85 -59.91
N ARG A 7 5.77 -1.35 -60.17
CA ARG A 7 4.70 -1.51 -59.18
C ARG A 7 4.92 -2.83 -58.44
N SER A 8 4.87 -2.80 -57.11
CA SER A 8 4.78 -3.99 -56.27
C SER A 8 3.50 -3.88 -55.43
N SER A 9 2.50 -4.68 -55.79
CA SER A 9 1.27 -4.91 -55.05
C SER A 9 1.47 -6.07 -54.08
N VAL A 10 1.38 -5.83 -52.78
CA VAL A 10 1.31 -6.87 -51.75
C VAL A 10 -0.05 -6.78 -51.07
N HIS A 11 -0.86 -7.83 -51.21
CA HIS A 11 -2.08 -8.03 -50.43
C HIS A 11 -1.71 -8.62 -49.06
N PRO A 12 -2.26 -8.12 -47.93
CA PRO A 12 -2.13 -8.82 -46.67
C PRO A 12 -3.19 -9.93 -46.59
N ARG A 13 -2.74 -11.17 -46.41
CA ARG A 13 -3.58 -12.30 -46.02
C ARG A 13 -3.91 -12.14 -44.53
N LEU A 14 -5.17 -11.83 -44.21
CA LEU A 14 -5.70 -11.99 -42.86
C LEU A 14 -5.70 -13.48 -42.49
N THR A 15 -4.90 -13.84 -41.49
CA THR A 15 -4.93 -15.16 -40.87
C THR A 15 -5.80 -15.05 -39.63
N LEU A 16 -7.01 -15.61 -39.67
CA LEU A 16 -7.90 -15.71 -38.52
C LEU A 16 -7.28 -16.69 -37.51
N VAL A 17 -6.80 -16.19 -36.37
CA VAL A 17 -6.48 -17.03 -35.21
C VAL A 17 -7.77 -17.23 -34.44
N ALA A 18 -8.31 -18.45 -34.50
CA ALA A 18 -9.47 -18.84 -33.71
C ALA A 18 -9.07 -18.99 -32.24
N LEU A 19 -9.50 -18.05 -31.39
CA LEU A 19 -9.49 -18.19 -29.93
C LEU A 19 -10.54 -19.23 -29.53
N PHE A 20 -10.10 -20.42 -29.14
CA PHE A 20 -10.94 -21.38 -28.43
C PHE A 20 -11.13 -20.91 -26.98
N ALA A 21 -12.23 -20.20 -26.73
CA ALA A 21 -12.75 -19.97 -25.38
C ALA A 21 -13.48 -21.23 -24.91
N GLY A 22 -12.78 -22.12 -24.21
CA GLY A 22 -13.41 -23.22 -23.49
C GLY A 22 -14.12 -22.69 -22.25
N LEU A 23 -15.46 -22.60 -22.29
CA LEU A 23 -16.28 -22.46 -21.10
C LEU A 23 -16.20 -23.78 -20.30
N VAL A 24 -15.33 -23.83 -19.31
CA VAL A 24 -15.48 -24.75 -18.18
C VAL A 24 -16.30 -24.01 -17.15
N ALA A 25 -17.52 -24.49 -16.89
CA ALA A 25 -18.32 -24.04 -15.77
C ALA A 25 -17.62 -24.46 -14.47
N ALA A 26 -16.76 -23.58 -13.95
CA ALA A 26 -16.27 -23.70 -12.59
C ALA A 26 -17.46 -23.51 -11.65
N LEU A 27 -17.73 -24.51 -10.82
CA LEU A 27 -18.57 -24.32 -9.65
C LEU A 27 -18.01 -23.11 -8.88
N PRO A 28 -18.83 -22.13 -8.48
CA PRO A 28 -18.31 -20.99 -7.74
C PRO A 28 -17.69 -21.53 -6.46
N ALA A 29 -16.37 -21.32 -6.32
CA ALA A 29 -15.77 -21.41 -5.00
C ALA A 29 -16.63 -20.54 -4.09
N LEU A 30 -17.19 -21.12 -3.02
CA LEU A 30 -17.95 -20.35 -2.04
C LEU A 30 -17.06 -19.18 -1.64
N ALA A 31 -17.54 -17.95 -1.88
CA ALA A 31 -16.81 -16.75 -1.52
C ALA A 31 -16.41 -16.88 -0.04
N ALA A 32 -15.13 -16.65 0.25
CA ALA A 32 -14.63 -16.82 1.59
C ALA A 32 -15.41 -15.93 2.57
N ASP A 33 -15.72 -16.49 3.74
CA ASP A 33 -16.37 -15.74 4.80
C ASP A 33 -15.39 -14.73 5.39
N GLN A 34 -15.53 -13.45 5.01
CA GLN A 34 -14.72 -12.35 5.51
C GLN A 34 -15.26 -11.76 6.82
N THR A 35 -16.19 -12.42 7.51
CA THR A 35 -16.65 -12.02 8.85
C THR A 35 -15.85 -12.68 9.97
N VAL A 36 -14.95 -13.62 9.64
CA VAL A 36 -14.08 -14.32 10.59
C VAL A 36 -12.62 -14.28 10.11
N PRO A 37 -11.63 -14.41 11.02
CA PRO A 37 -10.22 -14.40 10.62
C PRO A 37 -9.89 -15.46 9.56
N GLY A 38 -9.05 -15.08 8.60
CA GLY A 38 -8.68 -15.92 7.46
C GLY A 38 -8.00 -17.23 7.88
N GLN A 39 -8.52 -18.36 7.39
CA GLN A 39 -8.02 -19.70 7.72
C GLN A 39 -6.59 -19.95 7.24
N GLY A 40 -6.13 -19.23 6.20
CA GLY A 40 -4.79 -19.33 5.65
C GLY A 40 -3.74 -18.50 6.39
N ASN A 41 -4.12 -17.66 7.37
CA ASN A 41 -3.19 -16.75 8.03
C ASN A 41 -2.01 -17.49 8.68
N ALA A 42 -2.27 -18.61 9.35
CA ALA A 42 -1.22 -19.41 9.97
C ALA A 42 -0.22 -19.99 8.94
N ASP A 43 -0.69 -20.32 7.74
CA ASP A 43 0.13 -20.89 6.66
C ASP A 43 0.99 -19.81 6.01
N ALA A 44 0.41 -18.63 5.80
CA ALA A 44 1.12 -17.44 5.35
C ALA A 44 2.27 -17.06 6.30
N VAL A 45 2.04 -17.10 7.62
CA VAL A 45 3.10 -16.89 8.63
C VAL A 45 4.22 -17.90 8.48
N ARG A 46 3.90 -19.20 8.36
CA ARG A 46 4.93 -20.25 8.21
C ARG A 46 5.72 -20.13 6.90
N LEU A 47 5.12 -19.61 5.84
CA LEU A 47 5.83 -19.36 4.59
C LEU A 47 6.75 -18.14 4.71
N ALA A 48 6.22 -17.02 5.23
CA ALA A 48 6.98 -15.80 5.47
C ALA A 48 8.19 -16.03 6.37
N ASP A 49 8.03 -16.78 7.47
CA ASP A 49 9.10 -17.10 8.43
C ASP A 49 10.25 -17.93 7.83
N ARG A 50 10.03 -18.59 6.68
CA ARG A 50 11.06 -19.37 5.98
C ARG A 50 11.71 -18.60 4.83
N SER A 51 11.07 -17.58 4.29
CA SER A 51 11.61 -16.81 3.16
C SER A 51 12.75 -15.89 3.59
N PRO A 52 13.96 -16.02 3.03
CA PRO A 52 15.06 -15.09 3.30
C PRO A 52 14.73 -13.66 2.89
N LEU A 53 14.05 -13.47 1.75
CA LEU A 53 13.67 -12.15 1.23
C LEU A 53 12.74 -11.42 2.21
N VAL A 54 11.69 -12.11 2.65
CA VAL A 54 10.70 -11.56 3.60
C VAL A 54 11.37 -11.22 4.93
N ARG A 55 12.19 -12.12 5.46
CA ARG A 55 12.90 -11.90 6.72
C ARG A 55 13.87 -10.74 6.65
N SER A 56 14.66 -10.62 5.58
CA SER A 56 15.59 -9.50 5.43
C SER A 56 14.84 -8.18 5.26
N ALA A 57 13.72 -8.16 4.54
CA ALA A 57 12.92 -6.96 4.35
C ALA A 57 12.27 -6.51 5.67
N HIS A 58 11.68 -7.43 6.45
CA HIS A 58 11.10 -7.11 7.74
C HIS A 58 12.16 -6.64 8.75
N GLN A 59 13.32 -7.28 8.78
CA GLN A 59 14.45 -6.86 9.62
C GLN A 59 14.95 -5.46 9.23
N PHE A 60 15.05 -5.17 7.93
CA PHE A 60 15.42 -3.85 7.43
C PHE A 60 14.47 -2.76 7.95
N LEU A 61 13.16 -2.99 7.91
CA LEU A 61 12.16 -2.03 8.42
C LEU A 61 12.29 -1.79 9.93
N ILE A 62 12.56 -2.86 10.70
CA ILE A 62 12.84 -2.73 12.14
C ILE A 62 14.08 -1.86 12.37
N GLU A 63 15.15 -2.06 11.60
CA GLU A 63 16.37 -1.26 11.67
C GLU A 63 16.13 0.21 11.28
N GLN A 64 15.30 0.48 10.28
CA GLN A 64 14.89 1.86 9.97
C GLN A 64 14.07 2.46 11.11
N ALA A 65 13.12 1.72 11.68
CA ALA A 65 12.32 2.19 12.80
C ALA A 65 13.17 2.58 14.03
N TYR A 66 14.28 1.89 14.28
CA TYR A 66 15.24 2.28 15.33
C TYR A 66 15.93 3.62 15.10
N LYS A 67 16.01 4.11 13.85
CA LYS A 67 16.61 5.42 13.50
C LYS A 67 15.68 6.60 13.77
N ILE A 68 14.36 6.36 13.92
CA ILE A 68 13.38 7.39 14.28
C ILE A 68 13.80 8.01 15.60
N ARG A 69 13.97 9.33 15.66
CA ARG A 69 14.51 10.07 16.82
C ARG A 69 13.45 10.28 17.89
N GLN A 70 12.23 10.66 17.49
CA GLN A 70 11.09 10.88 18.38
C GLN A 70 10.72 9.60 19.12
N PRO A 71 10.89 9.53 20.47
CA PRO A 71 10.72 8.29 21.21
C PRO A 71 9.31 7.69 21.14
N ALA A 72 8.28 8.55 21.09
CA ALA A 72 6.89 8.11 20.98
C ALA A 72 6.64 7.45 19.62
N VAL A 73 7.03 8.10 18.51
CA VAL A 73 6.89 7.55 17.15
C VAL A 73 7.67 6.24 17.04
N ARG A 74 8.96 6.22 17.46
CA ARG A 74 9.78 5.00 17.43
C ARG A 74 9.14 3.84 18.17
N ARG A 75 8.60 4.09 19.37
CA ARG A 75 7.93 3.05 20.17
C ARG A 75 6.71 2.48 19.46
N GLU A 76 5.84 3.34 18.94
CA GLU A 76 4.63 2.89 18.25
C GLU A 76 4.97 2.15 16.95
N THR A 77 5.94 2.64 16.17
CA THR A 77 6.38 1.98 14.93
C THR A 77 6.99 0.60 15.21
N LEU A 78 7.82 0.48 16.25
CA LEU A 78 8.38 -0.83 16.65
C LEU A 78 7.29 -1.76 17.19
N ASP A 79 6.27 -1.26 17.87
CA ASP A 79 5.14 -2.06 18.36
C ASP A 79 4.41 -2.74 17.19
N ILE A 80 4.04 -1.99 16.15
CA ILE A 80 3.32 -2.57 15.01
C ILE A 80 4.15 -3.55 14.17
N LEU A 81 5.48 -3.39 14.15
CA LEU A 81 6.39 -4.26 13.41
C LEU A 81 6.74 -5.54 14.19
N THR A 82 6.87 -5.46 15.51
CA THR A 82 7.53 -6.52 16.30
C THR A 82 6.65 -7.17 17.36
N ASN A 83 5.58 -6.51 17.82
CA ASN A 83 4.75 -7.02 18.91
C ASN A 83 3.66 -7.96 18.36
N PRO A 84 3.74 -9.29 18.61
CA PRO A 84 2.72 -10.24 18.15
C PRO A 84 1.38 -10.07 18.87
N ARG A 85 1.33 -9.25 19.93
CA ARG A 85 0.13 -8.94 20.72
C ARG A 85 -0.26 -7.47 20.62
N THR A 86 0.18 -6.76 19.57
CA THR A 86 -0.18 -5.36 19.38
C THR A 86 -1.70 -5.20 19.40
N CYS A 87 -2.18 -4.20 20.15
CA CYS A 87 -3.60 -3.87 20.18
C CYS A 87 -3.94 -3.00 18.98
N VAL A 88 -4.99 -3.34 18.23
CA VAL A 88 -5.59 -2.47 17.22
C VAL A 88 -6.36 -1.35 17.93
N ARG A 89 -5.72 -0.20 18.14
CA ARG A 89 -6.24 0.86 19.01
C ARG A 89 -7.52 1.47 18.49
N HIS A 90 -7.68 1.64 17.17
CA HIS A 90 -8.93 2.20 16.63
C HIS A 90 -10.14 1.29 16.87
N ARG A 91 -9.94 -0.01 17.17
CA ARG A 91 -11.00 -0.98 17.47
C ARG A 91 -11.43 -1.02 18.94
N VAL A 92 -10.65 -0.45 19.85
CA VAL A 92 -10.94 -0.49 21.29
C VAL A 92 -12.31 0.15 21.56
N GLY A 93 -13.25 -0.56 22.18
CA GLY A 93 -14.60 -0.06 22.44
C GLY A 93 -15.57 -0.15 21.25
N LEU A 94 -15.23 -0.90 20.19
CA LEU A 94 -16.15 -1.29 19.11
C LEU A 94 -16.57 -2.77 19.23
N ALA A 95 -16.69 -3.27 20.46
CA ALA A 95 -16.96 -4.68 20.76
C ALA A 95 -18.38 -5.15 20.34
N SER A 96 -19.33 -4.22 20.16
CA SER A 96 -20.71 -4.53 19.78
C SER A 96 -21.02 -4.06 18.36
N ASP A 97 -21.94 -4.77 17.71
CA ASP A 97 -22.45 -4.39 16.39
C ASP A 97 -23.05 -2.99 16.39
N ALA A 98 -23.79 -2.61 17.45
CA ALA A 98 -24.35 -1.27 17.57
C ALA A 98 -23.28 -0.16 17.60
N ALA A 99 -22.13 -0.41 18.24
CA ALA A 99 -21.04 0.56 18.25
C ALA A 99 -20.37 0.70 16.87
N LYS A 100 -20.20 -0.42 16.16
CA LYS A 100 -19.70 -0.43 14.77
C LYS A 100 -20.70 0.26 13.83
N ASP A 101 -21.98 -0.04 13.95
CA ASP A 101 -23.04 0.53 13.11
C ASP A 101 -23.15 2.04 13.30
N ALA A 102 -22.93 2.56 14.51
CA ALA A 102 -22.88 4.01 14.74
C ALA A 102 -21.74 4.70 13.98
N VAL A 103 -20.57 4.06 13.87
CA VAL A 103 -19.44 4.57 13.07
C VAL A 103 -19.75 4.46 11.58
N VAL A 104 -20.32 3.34 11.12
CA VAL A 104 -20.75 3.17 9.73
C VAL A 104 -21.78 4.22 9.33
N ALA A 105 -22.76 4.49 10.17
CA ALA A 105 -23.77 5.52 9.94
C ALA A 105 -23.13 6.91 9.76
N GLN A 106 -22.16 7.28 10.62
CA GLN A 106 -21.42 8.54 10.47
C GLN A 106 -20.65 8.62 9.15
N LEU A 107 -20.03 7.53 8.71
CA LEU A 107 -19.34 7.48 7.41
C LEU A 107 -20.32 7.66 6.24
N VAL A 108 -21.49 7.04 6.31
CA VAL A 108 -22.56 7.16 5.30
C VAL A 108 -23.10 8.60 5.27
N ASP A 109 -23.45 9.16 6.42
CA ASP A 109 -23.97 10.52 6.55
C ASP A 109 -22.95 11.57 6.07
N ALA A 110 -21.65 11.30 6.27
CA ALA A 110 -20.57 12.15 5.79
C ALA A 110 -20.27 11.99 4.29
N GLY A 111 -20.91 11.04 3.60
CA GLY A 111 -20.66 10.74 2.18
C GLY A 111 -19.30 10.10 1.92
N LEU A 112 -18.71 9.43 2.92
CA LEU A 112 -17.36 8.84 2.85
C LEU A 112 -17.38 7.36 2.48
N VAL A 113 -18.57 6.81 2.22
CA VAL A 113 -18.81 5.43 1.81
C VAL A 113 -19.91 5.42 0.76
N LYS A 114 -19.77 4.59 -0.27
CA LYS A 114 -20.85 4.27 -1.20
C LYS A 114 -21.49 2.94 -0.79
N VAL A 115 -22.70 3.01 -0.20
CA VAL A 115 -23.39 1.84 0.37
C VAL A 115 -23.67 0.76 -0.69
N ASP A 116 -24.03 1.16 -1.91
CA ASP A 116 -24.34 0.23 -3.01
C ASP A 116 -23.15 -0.68 -3.37
N ASP A 117 -21.92 -0.20 -3.20
CA ASP A 117 -20.73 -1.01 -3.48
C ASP A 117 -20.62 -2.19 -2.50
N ALA A 118 -21.24 -2.10 -1.32
CA ALA A 118 -21.18 -3.15 -0.29
C ALA A 118 -22.17 -4.28 -0.54
N ALA A 119 -23.10 -4.16 -1.49
CA ALA A 119 -24.11 -5.17 -1.78
C ALA A 119 -23.49 -6.51 -2.25
N THR A 120 -22.31 -6.46 -2.88
CA THR A 120 -21.57 -7.63 -3.37
C THR A 120 -20.36 -7.97 -2.52
N PHE A 121 -20.09 -7.20 -1.46
CA PHE A 121 -18.94 -7.43 -0.60
C PHE A 121 -19.22 -8.55 0.42
N PRO A 122 -18.33 -9.55 0.58
CA PRO A 122 -18.53 -10.61 1.56
C PRO A 122 -18.66 -10.07 2.99
N GLY A 123 -19.79 -10.36 3.65
CA GLY A 123 -20.10 -9.84 4.99
C GLY A 123 -20.67 -8.42 5.03
N GLY A 124 -20.88 -7.79 3.87
CA GLY A 124 -21.50 -6.48 3.72
C GLY A 124 -20.66 -5.32 4.27
N LEU A 125 -21.28 -4.14 4.38
CA LEU A 125 -20.57 -2.90 4.68
C LEU A 125 -19.86 -2.91 6.04
N ARG A 126 -20.43 -3.59 7.05
CA ARG A 126 -19.80 -3.69 8.36
C ARG A 126 -18.49 -4.47 8.27
N ALA A 127 -18.46 -5.61 7.57
CA ALA A 127 -17.22 -6.38 7.38
C ALA A 127 -16.19 -5.64 6.53
N ALA A 128 -16.66 -4.83 5.56
CA ALA A 128 -15.80 -3.96 4.75
C ALA A 128 -15.05 -2.89 5.58
N ILE A 129 -15.76 -2.18 6.47
CA ILE A 129 -15.15 -1.15 7.33
C ILE A 129 -14.45 -1.76 8.53
N PHE A 130 -14.96 -2.89 9.01
CA PHE A 130 -14.46 -3.59 10.17
C PHE A 130 -14.04 -5.03 9.85
N PRO A 131 -12.95 -5.25 9.05
CA PRO A 131 -12.41 -6.59 8.83
C PRO A 131 -12.14 -7.32 10.15
N PRO A 132 -12.24 -8.66 10.16
CA PRO A 132 -12.22 -9.44 11.39
C PRO A 132 -10.83 -9.42 12.02
N VAL A 133 -10.80 -9.21 13.33
CA VAL A 133 -9.59 -9.20 14.16
C VAL A 133 -9.70 -10.26 15.26
N LEU A 134 -8.58 -10.64 15.87
CA LEU A 134 -8.60 -11.52 17.03
C LEU A 134 -9.07 -10.75 18.26
N ASN A 135 -9.71 -11.45 19.21
CA ASN A 135 -10.09 -10.89 20.50
C ASN A 135 -10.88 -9.56 20.39
N GLU A 136 -11.76 -9.44 19.39
CA GLU A 136 -12.43 -8.18 19.03
C GLU A 136 -13.24 -7.56 20.19
N SER A 137 -13.86 -8.40 21.01
CA SER A 137 -14.66 -7.94 22.17
C SER A 137 -13.82 -7.60 23.41
N SER A 138 -12.49 -7.68 23.33
CA SER A 138 -11.60 -7.38 24.46
C SER A 138 -11.19 -5.91 24.50
N SER A 139 -10.50 -5.51 25.57
CA SER A 139 -9.84 -4.20 25.66
C SER A 139 -8.59 -4.07 24.78
N CYS A 140 -8.16 -5.15 24.14
CA CYS A 140 -7.02 -5.19 23.22
C CYS A 140 -7.34 -6.13 22.05
N PRO A 141 -8.16 -5.69 21.08
CA PRO A 141 -8.32 -6.41 19.81
C PRO A 141 -6.95 -6.57 19.14
N GLN A 142 -6.67 -7.72 18.54
CA GLN A 142 -5.34 -8.07 18.03
C GLN A 142 -5.35 -8.38 16.54
N LEU A 143 -4.20 -8.16 15.90
CA LEU A 143 -4.02 -8.48 14.49
C LEU A 143 -4.29 -9.98 14.21
N PRO A 144 -4.99 -10.33 13.12
CA PRO A 144 -5.23 -11.71 12.71
C PRO A 144 -4.00 -12.36 12.08
N GLN A 145 -3.02 -11.55 11.69
CA GLN A 145 -1.71 -11.97 11.20
C GLN A 145 -0.67 -10.88 11.48
N PRO A 146 0.61 -11.22 11.65
CA PRO A 146 1.68 -10.24 11.82
C PRO A 146 1.99 -9.47 10.52
N PHE A 147 2.61 -8.29 10.66
CA PHE A 147 3.11 -7.47 9.54
C PHE A 147 3.89 -8.27 8.49
N ARG A 148 4.79 -9.14 8.96
CA ARG A 148 5.69 -9.92 8.10
C ARG A 148 5.01 -10.97 7.22
N SER A 149 3.74 -11.33 7.45
CA SER A 149 3.02 -12.31 6.62
C SER A 149 1.95 -11.68 5.74
N ALA A 150 1.61 -10.42 5.98
CA ALA A 150 0.64 -9.71 5.17
C ALA A 150 1.15 -9.57 3.72
N PRO A 151 0.26 -9.61 2.73
CA PRO A 151 0.59 -9.28 1.35
C PRO A 151 0.72 -7.76 1.18
N GLY A 152 1.45 -7.33 0.17
CA GLY A 152 1.57 -5.91 -0.17
C GLY A 152 0.40 -5.39 -1.02
N SER A 153 -0.52 -6.24 -1.47
CA SER A 153 -1.74 -5.82 -2.19
C SER A 153 -2.75 -6.95 -2.31
N ALA A 154 -3.91 -6.65 -2.90
CA ALA A 154 -4.97 -7.61 -3.19
C ALA A 154 -4.49 -8.73 -4.14
N TYR A 155 -5.18 -9.88 -4.14
CA TYR A 155 -4.83 -11.04 -4.98
C TYR A 155 -4.62 -10.66 -6.44
N GLY A 156 -3.45 -10.99 -6.98
CA GLY A 156 -3.06 -10.66 -8.35
C GLY A 156 -2.50 -9.24 -8.54
N GLY A 157 -2.53 -8.40 -7.49
CA GLY A 157 -1.85 -7.10 -7.43
C GLY A 157 -0.36 -7.22 -7.09
N HIS A 158 0.35 -6.08 -7.14
CA HIS A 158 1.78 -6.04 -6.79
C HIS A 158 2.04 -6.57 -5.37
N HIS A 159 3.12 -7.33 -5.19
CA HIS A 159 3.44 -7.96 -3.90
C HIS A 159 2.32 -8.82 -3.25
N SER A 160 1.37 -9.37 -4.03
CA SER A 160 0.26 -10.22 -3.54
C SER A 160 0.69 -11.66 -3.20
N TYR A 161 1.50 -11.80 -2.14
CA TYR A 161 1.99 -13.09 -1.63
C TYR A 161 2.32 -12.99 -0.12
N PRO A 162 2.39 -14.11 0.62
CA PRO A 162 2.74 -14.08 2.03
C PRO A 162 4.09 -13.41 2.28
N GLY A 163 4.07 -12.31 3.03
CA GLY A 163 5.25 -11.47 3.29
C GLY A 163 5.58 -10.46 2.19
N GLY A 164 4.66 -10.20 1.27
CA GLY A 164 4.80 -9.13 0.29
C GLY A 164 4.80 -7.72 0.92
N LEU A 165 4.09 -7.51 2.03
CA LEU A 165 4.03 -6.22 2.72
C LEU A 165 5.42 -5.71 3.15
N PRO A 166 6.24 -6.46 3.92
CA PRO A 166 7.56 -5.98 4.29
C PRO A 166 8.48 -5.77 3.08
N VAL A 167 8.31 -6.51 1.98
CA VAL A 167 9.08 -6.30 0.74
C VAL A 167 8.67 -4.99 0.05
N HIS A 168 7.36 -4.75 -0.05
CA HIS A 168 6.78 -3.51 -0.56
C HIS A 168 7.29 -2.31 0.24
N GLU A 169 7.17 -2.36 1.57
CA GLU A 169 7.60 -1.26 2.44
C GLU A 169 9.11 -1.06 2.48
N ALA A 170 9.90 -2.13 2.33
CA ALA A 170 11.36 -1.97 2.23
C ALA A 170 11.73 -1.18 0.97
N ASN A 171 11.05 -1.45 -0.16
CA ASN A 171 11.24 -0.67 -1.38
C ASN A 171 10.75 0.77 -1.23
N ASN A 172 9.55 0.96 -0.67
CA ASN A 172 8.97 2.28 -0.42
C ASN A 172 9.88 3.12 0.50
N GLY A 173 10.29 2.58 1.65
CA GLY A 173 11.16 3.27 2.60
C GLY A 173 12.56 3.61 2.06
N VAL A 174 13.15 2.74 1.23
CA VAL A 174 14.42 3.07 0.54
C VAL A 174 14.21 4.21 -0.46
N SER A 175 13.12 4.15 -1.23
CA SER A 175 12.76 5.20 -2.19
C SER A 175 12.54 6.54 -1.50
N ASP A 176 11.77 6.59 -0.41
CA ASP A 176 11.44 7.83 0.31
C ASP A 176 12.70 8.48 0.92
N VAL A 177 13.56 7.69 1.56
CA VAL A 177 14.83 8.18 2.11
C VAL A 177 15.72 8.76 1.01
N HIS A 178 15.90 8.05 -0.11
CA HIS A 178 16.74 8.55 -1.20
C HIS A 178 16.13 9.75 -1.93
N LEU A 179 14.80 9.84 -2.05
CA LEU A 179 14.13 11.02 -2.59
C LEU A 179 14.30 12.23 -1.66
N ALA A 180 14.19 12.04 -0.35
CA ALA A 180 14.45 13.10 0.63
C ALA A 180 15.90 13.58 0.57
N GLU A 181 16.86 12.66 0.47
CA GLU A 181 18.28 12.97 0.26
C GLU A 181 18.50 13.73 -1.05
N GLN A 182 17.87 13.30 -2.15
CA GLN A 182 17.91 14.01 -3.43
C GLN A 182 17.40 15.45 -3.29
N TYR A 183 16.28 15.67 -2.58
CA TYR A 183 15.73 17.00 -2.36
C TYR A 183 16.69 17.89 -1.56
N GLN A 184 17.36 17.32 -0.56
CA GLN A 184 18.40 18.04 0.19
C GLN A 184 19.57 18.43 -0.70
N SER A 185 20.08 17.51 -1.53
CA SER A 185 21.22 17.76 -2.42
C SER A 185 20.90 18.74 -3.56
N VAL A 186 19.66 18.73 -4.08
CA VAL A 186 19.29 19.56 -5.24
C VAL A 186 18.74 20.93 -4.83
N TYR A 187 17.93 20.98 -3.77
CA TYR A 187 17.24 22.21 -3.35
C TYR A 187 17.78 22.80 -2.04
N GLY A 188 18.42 21.99 -1.20
CA GLY A 188 18.82 22.38 0.15
C GLY A 188 20.30 22.74 0.32
N PHE A 189 21.17 22.27 -0.57
CA PHE A 189 22.58 22.58 -0.52
C PHE A 189 22.82 24.06 -0.82
N THR A 190 23.58 24.73 0.05
CA THR A 190 23.96 26.14 -0.10
C THR A 190 25.47 26.28 -0.23
N ALA A 191 25.89 27.17 -1.12
CA ALA A 191 27.30 27.35 -1.47
C ALA A 191 27.74 28.81 -1.27
N PHE A 192 28.52 29.36 -2.20
CA PHE A 192 29.07 30.71 -2.11
C PHE A 192 27.99 31.74 -1.77
N ARG A 193 28.21 32.49 -0.67
CA ARG A 193 27.29 33.49 -0.11
C ARG A 193 25.94 32.93 0.39
N GLY A 194 25.84 31.63 0.66
CA GLY A 194 24.63 31.00 1.19
C GLY A 194 23.48 30.89 0.16
N LEU A 195 23.80 30.98 -1.13
CA LEU A 195 22.82 30.77 -2.20
C LEU A 195 22.67 29.28 -2.50
N PRO A 196 21.45 28.81 -2.83
CA PRO A 196 21.22 27.41 -3.16
C PRO A 196 21.97 27.04 -4.45
N GLN A 197 22.60 25.88 -4.43
CA GLN A 197 23.25 25.26 -5.58
C GLN A 197 22.94 23.77 -5.55
N VAL A 198 22.94 23.11 -6.70
CA VAL A 198 22.97 21.64 -6.72
C VAL A 198 24.31 21.20 -6.13
N ASP A 199 24.25 20.30 -5.14
CA ASP A 199 25.44 19.69 -4.55
C ASP A 199 26.29 19.03 -5.67
N PRO A 200 27.55 19.46 -5.89
CA PRO A 200 28.41 18.86 -6.91
C PRO A 200 28.67 17.36 -6.67
N ASP A 201 28.52 16.89 -5.43
CA ASP A 201 28.68 15.49 -5.03
C ASP A 201 27.33 14.76 -4.92
N ALA A 202 26.23 15.32 -5.42
CA ALA A 202 24.89 14.70 -5.39
C ALA A 202 24.82 13.30 -6.04
N ALA A 203 25.73 13.00 -6.96
CA ALA A 203 25.86 11.68 -7.62
C ALA A 203 27.03 10.83 -7.06
N GLY A 204 27.75 11.33 -6.06
CA GLY A 204 28.90 10.68 -5.44
C GLY A 204 28.51 9.50 -4.54
N GLN A 205 29.48 8.65 -4.21
CA GLN A 205 29.29 7.48 -3.32
C GLN A 205 29.26 7.84 -1.83
N HIS A 206 29.62 9.06 -1.47
CA HIS A 206 29.71 9.52 -0.09
C HIS A 206 28.63 10.55 0.18
N TRP A 207 27.56 10.08 0.82
CA TRP A 207 26.52 10.94 1.37
C TRP A 207 27.08 11.78 2.51
N HIS A 208 26.67 13.06 2.55
CA HIS A 208 26.96 13.96 3.65
C HIS A 208 25.69 14.23 4.47
N PRO A 209 25.57 13.65 5.68
CA PRO A 209 24.51 14.06 6.61
C PRO A 209 24.67 15.56 6.92
N ASN A 210 23.61 16.34 6.72
CA ASN A 210 23.50 17.75 7.13
C ASN A 210 24.28 18.79 6.29
N THR A 211 24.36 18.65 4.96
CA THR A 211 24.95 19.72 4.11
C THR A 211 23.93 20.74 3.59
N GLY A 212 22.63 20.53 3.84
CA GLY A 212 21.58 21.43 3.39
C GLY A 212 20.93 22.25 4.52
N ASP A 213 20.55 23.48 4.21
CA ASP A 213 19.82 24.38 5.11
C ASP A 213 18.30 24.05 5.18
N LEU A 214 17.83 23.07 4.41
CA LEU A 214 16.43 22.62 4.38
C LEU A 214 16.17 21.51 5.42
N ALA A 215 15.15 21.74 6.25
CA ALA A 215 14.66 20.74 7.20
C ALA A 215 13.52 19.91 6.57
N ILE A 216 13.84 18.67 6.19
CA ILE A 216 12.87 17.60 5.89
C ILE A 216 12.85 16.66 7.10
N ASP A 217 11.67 16.37 7.64
CA ASP A 217 11.54 15.58 8.86
C ASP A 217 11.87 14.10 8.62
N GLY A 218 13.10 13.70 8.94
CA GLY A 218 13.58 12.33 8.71
C GLY A 218 12.82 11.25 9.48
N ASP A 219 12.19 11.58 10.62
CA ASP A 219 11.34 10.65 11.34
C ASP A 219 10.06 10.34 10.54
N THR A 220 9.47 11.37 9.92
CA THR A 220 8.31 11.25 9.04
C THR A 220 8.64 10.46 7.77
N ILE A 221 9.77 10.77 7.11
CA ILE A 221 10.24 10.06 5.90
C ILE A 221 10.44 8.55 6.17
N VAL A 222 10.91 8.18 7.37
CA VAL A 222 11.07 6.78 7.73
C VAL A 222 9.75 6.12 8.15
N ALA A 223 8.92 6.83 8.91
CA ALA A 223 7.72 6.26 9.52
C ALA A 223 6.53 6.19 8.56
N ALA A 224 6.34 7.18 7.68
CA ALA A 224 5.16 7.27 6.81
C ALA A 224 4.98 6.01 5.94
N PRO A 225 6.02 5.49 5.25
CA PRO A 225 5.94 4.20 4.55
C PRO A 225 5.43 3.08 5.45
N ILE A 226 6.10 2.81 6.57
CA ILE A 226 5.73 1.70 7.48
C ILE A 226 4.26 1.78 7.93
N TRP A 227 3.77 2.99 8.20
CA TRP A 227 2.42 3.19 8.72
C TRP A 227 1.33 3.14 7.65
N HIS A 228 1.56 3.61 6.41
CA HIS A 228 0.48 3.83 5.44
C HIS A 228 -0.25 2.54 5.05
N ASP A 229 0.47 1.42 5.04
CA ASP A 229 -0.03 0.11 4.67
C ASP A 229 -0.22 -0.87 5.83
N TRP A 230 -0.01 -0.42 7.06
CA TRP A 230 -0.10 -1.28 8.25
C TRP A 230 -1.40 -2.11 8.28
N ALA A 231 -2.54 -1.54 7.91
CA ALA A 231 -3.82 -2.23 7.94
C ALA A 231 -3.98 -3.31 6.86
N LYS A 232 -3.04 -3.48 5.92
CA LYS A 232 -2.98 -4.70 5.09
C LYS A 232 -2.91 -5.97 5.95
N THR A 233 -2.40 -5.86 7.19
CA THR A 233 -2.43 -6.93 8.20
C THR A 233 -3.83 -7.36 8.64
N ILE A 234 -4.85 -6.50 8.51
CA ILE A 234 -6.24 -6.84 8.88
C ILE A 234 -7.15 -6.95 7.64
N VAL A 235 -6.87 -6.21 6.58
CA VAL A 235 -7.68 -6.19 5.34
C VAL A 235 -7.39 -7.40 4.47
N PHE A 236 -6.11 -7.68 4.16
CA PHE A 236 -5.71 -8.76 3.25
C PHE A 236 -5.31 -10.03 4.00
N GLN A 237 -6.29 -10.62 4.68
CA GLN A 237 -6.12 -11.93 5.32
C GLN A 237 -6.12 -13.04 4.27
N TRP A 238 -5.64 -14.21 4.66
CA TRP A 238 -5.45 -15.34 3.75
C TRP A 238 -6.60 -16.34 3.84
N ASN A 239 -7.16 -16.68 2.69
CA ASN A 239 -8.08 -17.79 2.51
C ASN A 239 -7.34 -19.14 2.59
N ALA A 240 -8.08 -20.21 2.85
CA ALA A 240 -7.51 -21.56 2.88
C ALA A 240 -6.93 -22.00 1.52
N ASP A 241 -7.39 -21.41 0.41
CA ASP A 241 -6.87 -21.68 -0.93
C ASP A 241 -5.62 -20.85 -1.29
N GLY A 242 -5.11 -20.04 -0.37
CA GLY A 242 -3.94 -19.19 -0.57
C GLY A 242 -4.20 -17.91 -1.35
N SER A 243 -5.46 -17.55 -1.62
CA SER A 243 -5.83 -16.20 -2.07
C SER A 243 -6.06 -15.23 -0.89
N GLU A 244 -6.04 -13.94 -1.14
CA GLU A 244 -6.34 -12.89 -0.16
C GLU A 244 -7.85 -12.63 -0.04
N PHE A 245 -8.27 -12.11 1.12
CA PHE A 245 -9.55 -11.43 1.29
C PHE A 245 -9.68 -10.25 0.30
N ALA A 246 -10.91 -10.01 -0.15
CA ALA A 246 -11.25 -8.84 -0.93
C ALA A 246 -11.18 -7.58 -0.08
N GLU A 247 -10.68 -6.49 -0.68
CA GLU A 247 -10.68 -5.17 -0.11
C GLU A 247 -11.89 -4.35 -0.58
N PHE A 248 -12.41 -3.53 0.32
CA PHE A 248 -13.44 -2.53 0.03
C PHE A 248 -12.83 -1.15 -0.10
N ASN A 249 -13.19 -0.41 -1.15
CA ASN A 249 -12.72 0.96 -1.34
C ASN A 249 -13.69 1.96 -0.69
N PHE A 250 -13.16 2.87 0.13
CA PHE A 250 -13.95 3.94 0.76
C PHE A 250 -13.09 5.20 1.01
N GLY A 251 -13.64 6.21 1.68
CA GLY A 251 -13.05 7.54 1.77
C GLY A 251 -13.70 8.56 0.83
N GLY A 252 -14.81 8.18 0.18
CA GLY A 252 -15.64 8.99 -0.70
C GLY A 252 -16.84 8.17 -1.15
N ASN A 253 -17.79 8.80 -1.85
CA ASN A 253 -18.99 8.13 -2.36
C ASN A 253 -18.94 7.86 -3.88
N GLY A 254 -17.86 8.23 -4.56
CA GLY A 254 -17.68 8.04 -6.01
C GLY A 254 -18.50 8.98 -6.90
N ALA A 255 -19.07 10.04 -6.35
CA ALA A 255 -19.85 11.03 -7.08
C ALA A 255 -19.52 12.47 -6.67
N THR A 256 -19.44 12.74 -5.36
CA THR A 256 -19.18 14.06 -4.79
C THR A 256 -18.11 14.00 -3.71
N ASP A 257 -17.24 15.00 -3.68
CA ASP A 257 -16.20 15.16 -2.67
C ASP A 257 -16.10 16.62 -2.20
N ALA A 258 -15.14 17.39 -2.73
CA ALA A 258 -14.72 18.72 -2.27
C ALA A 258 -15.90 19.68 -2.04
N TRP A 259 -16.46 19.64 -0.83
CA TRP A 259 -17.64 20.42 -0.42
C TRP A 259 -18.85 20.23 -1.35
N GLY A 260 -19.04 19.00 -1.83
CA GLY A 260 -20.13 18.63 -2.73
C GLY A 260 -19.82 18.76 -4.23
N ALA A 261 -18.63 19.24 -4.61
CA ALA A 261 -18.18 19.20 -6.00
C ALA A 261 -17.99 17.76 -6.49
N GLY A 262 -18.08 17.55 -7.81
CA GLY A 262 -17.84 16.24 -8.41
C GLY A 262 -16.42 15.72 -8.13
N GLY A 263 -16.29 14.47 -7.72
CA GLY A 263 -15.01 13.86 -7.36
C GLY A 263 -15.16 12.39 -6.98
N ASP A 264 -14.04 11.67 -6.98
CA ASP A 264 -13.94 10.35 -6.36
C ASP A 264 -12.67 10.23 -5.53
N SER A 265 -12.86 10.17 -4.21
CA SER A 265 -11.82 9.96 -3.21
C SER A 265 -11.82 8.54 -2.66
N ARG A 266 -12.57 7.59 -3.24
CA ARG A 266 -12.47 6.21 -2.80
C ARG A 266 -11.06 5.68 -3.01
N THR A 267 -10.53 5.04 -1.98
CA THR A 267 -9.20 4.42 -1.97
C THR A 267 -9.27 3.08 -1.23
N GLY A 268 -8.21 2.28 -1.29
CA GLY A 268 -8.14 0.99 -0.59
C GLY A 268 -8.45 1.16 0.90
N GLY A 269 -9.32 0.32 1.44
CA GLY A 269 -9.71 0.37 2.85
C GLY A 269 -8.54 0.21 3.81
N HIS A 270 -7.47 -0.48 3.43
CA HIS A 270 -6.23 -0.53 4.23
C HIS A 270 -5.70 0.87 4.50
N HIS A 271 -5.68 1.76 3.50
CA HIS A 271 -5.11 3.08 3.64
C HIS A 271 -5.84 3.90 4.72
N VAL A 272 -7.17 3.95 4.67
CA VAL A 272 -7.97 4.69 5.65
C VAL A 272 -7.88 4.07 7.05
N LEU A 273 -7.86 2.74 7.16
CA LEU A 273 -7.72 2.03 8.44
C LEU A 273 -6.34 2.20 9.07
N SER A 274 -5.28 2.28 8.25
CA SER A 274 -3.93 2.61 8.69
C SER A 274 -3.86 4.02 9.29
N ILE A 275 -4.51 5.01 8.64
CA ILE A 275 -4.58 6.38 9.15
C ILE A 275 -5.38 6.40 10.47
N ALA A 276 -6.48 5.65 10.55
CA ALA A 276 -7.29 5.55 11.77
C ALA A 276 -6.48 4.99 12.95
N GLU A 277 -5.64 3.98 12.72
CA GLU A 277 -4.75 3.45 13.75
C GLU A 277 -3.69 4.46 14.19
N ALA A 278 -3.07 5.16 13.24
CA ALA A 278 -2.10 6.21 13.52
C ALA A 278 -2.70 7.33 14.38
N MET A 279 -3.93 7.76 14.06
CA MET A 279 -4.69 8.74 14.85
C MET A 279 -5.04 8.20 16.24
N ALA A 280 -5.54 6.96 16.35
CA ALA A 280 -5.88 6.33 17.63
C ALA A 280 -4.65 6.11 18.53
N ARG A 281 -3.45 6.07 17.94
CA ARG A 281 -2.16 6.04 18.66
C ARG A 281 -1.62 7.42 19.02
N GLY A 282 -2.23 8.49 18.53
CA GLY A 282 -1.80 9.86 18.77
C GLY A 282 -0.50 10.20 18.06
N LEU A 283 -0.26 9.65 16.85
CA LEU A 283 0.93 10.00 16.07
C LEU A 283 0.88 11.47 15.63
N PRO A 284 2.03 12.15 15.46
CA PRO A 284 2.08 13.56 15.13
C PRO A 284 1.36 13.90 13.82
N PRO A 285 0.67 15.06 13.70
CA PRO A 285 -0.03 15.43 12.47
C PRO A 285 0.80 15.43 11.20
N LEU A 286 2.07 15.86 11.25
CA LEU A 286 2.95 15.83 10.08
C LEU A 286 3.10 14.41 9.52
N LEU A 287 3.30 13.43 10.40
CA LEU A 287 3.41 12.02 10.03
C LEU A 287 2.08 11.48 9.49
N VAL A 288 0.97 11.74 10.19
CA VAL A 288 -0.35 11.21 9.78
C VAL A 288 -0.79 11.78 8.42
N ILE A 289 -0.50 13.05 8.13
CA ILE A 289 -0.84 13.66 6.84
C ILE A 289 0.12 13.20 5.74
N ALA A 290 1.42 13.04 6.05
CA ALA A 290 2.37 12.45 5.10
C ALA A 290 1.95 11.03 4.72
N GLN A 291 1.66 10.18 5.71
CA GLN A 291 1.07 8.86 5.53
C GLN A 291 -0.19 8.90 4.66
N ALA A 292 -1.14 9.79 4.96
CA ALA A 292 -2.37 9.93 4.19
C ALA A 292 -2.14 10.40 2.75
N SER A 293 -0.96 10.94 2.42
CA SER A 293 -0.64 11.42 1.07
C SER A 293 -0.11 10.30 0.16
N ALA A 294 0.09 9.07 0.66
CA ALA A 294 0.62 7.93 -0.10
C ALA A 294 -0.11 7.73 -1.45
N HIS A 295 -1.44 7.64 -1.41
CA HIS A 295 -2.25 7.36 -2.60
C HIS A 295 -2.62 8.61 -3.42
N SER A 296 -2.31 9.82 -2.94
CA SER A 296 -2.42 11.06 -3.70
C SER A 296 -1.70 12.19 -2.98
N ALA A 297 -0.77 12.85 -3.66
CA ALA A 297 -0.26 14.13 -3.18
C ALA A 297 -1.40 15.16 -3.09
N PRO A 298 -1.44 16.03 -2.05
CA PRO A 298 -2.43 17.08 -1.91
C PRO A 298 -2.07 18.30 -2.78
N THR A 299 -1.88 18.06 -4.08
CA THR A 299 -1.47 19.05 -5.08
C THR A 299 -2.42 19.03 -6.26
N TYR A 300 -2.37 20.08 -7.10
CA TYR A 300 -3.16 20.18 -8.33
C TYR A 300 -4.67 19.93 -8.13
N GLY A 301 -5.21 20.41 -7.01
CA GLY A 301 -6.62 20.26 -6.66
C GLY A 301 -6.98 18.95 -5.96
N ASN A 302 -6.04 18.05 -5.67
CA ASN A 302 -6.32 16.77 -5.02
C ASN A 302 -6.32 16.81 -3.48
N GLU A 303 -6.19 17.97 -2.84
CA GLU A 303 -6.19 18.09 -1.37
C GLU A 303 -7.42 17.42 -0.74
N TYR A 304 -8.59 17.55 -1.39
CA TYR A 304 -9.85 16.99 -0.88
C TYR A 304 -9.79 15.47 -0.67
N LYS A 305 -8.97 14.74 -1.45
CA LYS A 305 -8.81 13.29 -1.29
C LYS A 305 -8.18 12.99 0.06
N VAL A 306 -7.04 13.63 0.34
CA VAL A 306 -6.32 13.51 1.61
C VAL A 306 -7.20 13.95 2.78
N VAL A 307 -7.92 15.07 2.64
CA VAL A 307 -8.87 15.55 3.65
C VAL A 307 -9.97 14.52 3.92
N ASN A 308 -10.58 13.92 2.89
CA ASN A 308 -11.63 12.92 3.06
C ASN A 308 -11.11 11.63 3.70
N TRP A 309 -9.89 11.20 3.40
CA TRP A 309 -9.26 10.06 4.07
C TRP A 309 -9.00 10.34 5.54
N LEU A 310 -8.50 11.53 5.88
CA LEU A 310 -8.33 11.96 7.28
C LEU A 310 -9.67 12.05 8.01
N ARG A 311 -10.74 12.55 7.36
CA ARG A 311 -12.10 12.59 7.91
C ARG A 311 -12.64 11.19 8.20
N ALA A 312 -12.52 10.27 7.23
CA ALA A 312 -13.00 8.90 7.39
C ALA A 312 -12.24 8.17 8.50
N ALA A 313 -10.91 8.32 8.52
CA ALA A 313 -10.06 7.77 9.57
C ALA A 313 -10.40 8.32 10.96
N ALA A 314 -10.65 9.63 11.08
CA ALA A 314 -11.02 10.27 12.33
C ALA A 314 -12.36 9.76 12.88
N ILE A 315 -13.36 9.54 12.01
CA ILE A 315 -14.64 8.92 12.38
C ILE A 315 -14.43 7.50 12.91
N ILE A 316 -13.61 6.68 12.22
CA ILE A 316 -13.30 5.30 12.63
C ILE A 316 -12.53 5.27 13.96
N ALA A 317 -11.51 6.12 14.10
CA ALA A 317 -10.72 6.26 15.31
C ALA A 317 -11.49 6.89 16.47
N ARG A 318 -12.64 7.54 16.18
CA ARG A 318 -13.42 8.39 17.09
C ARG A 318 -12.54 9.49 17.72
N VAL A 319 -11.78 10.16 16.86
CA VAL A 319 -10.89 11.28 17.20
C VAL A 319 -11.43 12.56 16.57
N ASP A 320 -11.43 13.66 17.33
CA ASP A 320 -11.67 14.99 16.76
C ASP A 320 -10.43 15.41 15.95
N ALA A 321 -10.54 15.34 14.62
CA ALA A 321 -9.44 15.64 13.71
C ALA A 321 -8.94 17.09 13.80
N VAL A 322 -9.79 18.04 14.17
CA VAL A 322 -9.40 19.45 14.29
C VAL A 322 -8.68 19.68 15.61
N ALA A 323 -9.24 19.19 16.71
CA ALA A 323 -8.60 19.29 18.03
C ALA A 323 -7.25 18.56 18.09
N ALA A 324 -7.13 17.43 17.38
CA ALA A 324 -5.88 16.68 17.27
C ALA A 324 -4.88 17.30 16.27
N GLY A 325 -5.28 18.32 15.51
CA GLY A 325 -4.43 19.03 14.56
C GLY A 325 -4.19 18.29 13.24
N TYR A 326 -5.01 17.29 12.89
CA TYR A 326 -4.96 16.59 11.60
C TYR A 326 -5.68 17.34 10.47
N LEU A 327 -6.67 18.16 10.82
CA LEU A 327 -7.42 19.01 9.91
C LEU A 327 -7.58 20.41 10.51
N ALA A 328 -7.83 21.41 9.69
CA ALA A 328 -8.20 22.76 10.14
C ALA A 328 -9.34 23.33 9.29
N PRO A 329 -10.31 24.06 9.87
CA PRO A 329 -11.28 24.80 9.09
C PRO A 329 -10.61 26.02 8.42
N ASP A 330 -10.99 26.34 7.19
CA ASP A 330 -10.71 27.63 6.57
C ASP A 330 -11.73 28.70 6.99
N GLY A 331 -11.62 29.91 6.41
CA GLY A 331 -12.52 31.03 6.70
C GLY A 331 -13.99 30.78 6.37
N GLU A 332 -14.32 29.75 5.59
CA GLU A 332 -15.68 29.33 5.27
C GLU A 332 -16.12 28.11 6.09
N GLY A 333 -15.30 27.66 7.04
CA GLY A 333 -15.56 26.47 7.87
C GLY A 333 -15.30 25.14 7.14
N ARG A 334 -14.68 25.18 5.97
CA ARG A 334 -14.36 23.98 5.19
C ARG A 334 -13.09 23.34 5.73
N LEU A 335 -13.11 22.02 5.92
CA LEU A 335 -11.93 21.29 6.40
C LEU A 335 -10.83 21.27 5.32
N ARG A 336 -9.61 21.61 5.72
CA ARG A 336 -8.37 21.68 4.94
C ARG A 336 -7.22 21.00 5.67
N LEU A 337 -6.12 20.78 4.96
CA LEU A 337 -4.86 20.43 5.61
C LEU A 337 -4.39 21.59 6.49
N PRO A 338 -3.96 21.31 7.73
CA PRO A 338 -3.54 22.33 8.67
C PRO A 338 -2.18 22.95 8.27
N PRO A 339 -1.95 24.23 8.62
CA PRO A 339 -0.68 24.90 8.35
C PRO A 339 0.42 24.44 9.32
N ILE A 340 0.97 23.23 9.11
CA ILE A 340 1.99 22.65 9.99
C ILE A 340 3.32 23.40 9.91
N GLY A 341 3.95 23.61 11.06
CA GLY A 341 5.22 24.33 11.17
C GLY A 341 5.00 25.84 11.05
N ARG A 342 5.75 26.48 10.14
CA ARG A 342 5.63 27.93 9.86
C ARG A 342 4.71 28.26 8.68
N LEU A 343 3.98 27.28 8.15
CA LEU A 343 3.00 27.53 7.08
C LEU A 343 1.86 28.46 7.52
N GLY A 344 1.67 28.66 8.84
CA GLY A 344 0.64 29.56 9.38
C GLY A 344 0.96 31.05 9.31
N ASP A 345 2.20 31.42 8.93
CA ASP A 345 2.60 32.83 8.79
C ASP A 345 1.84 33.53 7.64
N VAL A 346 1.34 32.75 6.68
CA VAL A 346 0.51 33.22 5.55
C VAL A 346 -0.69 32.29 5.43
N ASP A 347 -1.88 32.86 5.28
CA ASP A 347 -3.08 32.07 4.98
C ASP A 347 -3.08 31.61 3.52
N LEU A 348 -2.42 30.47 3.28
CA LEU A 348 -2.33 29.85 1.96
C LEU A 348 -3.71 29.43 1.43
N ASN A 349 -4.62 28.98 2.31
CA ASN A 349 -5.96 28.57 1.93
C ASN A 349 -6.78 29.77 1.41
N ALA A 350 -6.70 30.93 2.07
CA ALA A 350 -7.32 32.16 1.59
C ALA A 350 -6.73 32.65 0.25
N ALA A 351 -5.46 32.33 -0.02
CA ALA A 351 -4.82 32.55 -1.31
C ALA A 351 -5.10 31.46 -2.37
N GLY A 352 -6.00 30.51 -2.08
CA GLY A 352 -6.36 29.41 -2.97
C GLY A 352 -5.28 28.33 -3.11
N GLN A 353 -4.33 28.27 -2.17
CA GLN A 353 -3.25 27.28 -2.13
C GLN A 353 -3.48 26.27 -1.00
N THR A 354 -2.85 25.10 -1.11
CA THR A 354 -2.85 24.06 -0.06
C THR A 354 -1.64 24.26 0.87
N ASN A 355 -1.82 23.95 2.16
CA ASN A 355 -0.73 23.85 3.13
C ASN A 355 0.19 22.64 2.86
N LEU A 356 0.97 22.72 1.79
CA LEU A 356 1.81 21.63 1.29
C LEU A 356 3.15 21.55 2.05
N ARG A 357 3.54 20.32 2.40
CA ARG A 357 4.86 19.96 2.93
C ARG A 357 5.57 19.04 1.94
N ALA A 358 6.90 19.08 1.91
CA ALA A 358 7.69 18.22 1.03
C ALA A 358 7.49 16.74 1.37
N GLU A 359 7.40 16.41 2.66
CA GLU A 359 7.18 15.06 3.18
C GLU A 359 5.91 14.40 2.58
N TYR A 360 4.88 15.19 2.25
CA TYR A 360 3.63 14.68 1.66
C TYR A 360 3.86 14.18 0.23
N VAL A 361 4.69 14.88 -0.54
CA VAL A 361 4.97 14.56 -1.94
C VAL A 361 6.02 13.46 -2.03
N LEU A 362 7.04 13.50 -1.17
CA LEU A 362 8.09 12.48 -1.12
C LEU A 362 7.49 11.09 -0.86
N HIS A 363 6.60 10.99 0.14
CA HIS A 363 5.93 9.73 0.43
C HIS A 363 4.99 9.26 -0.70
N ASN A 364 4.26 10.17 -1.35
CA ASN A 364 3.46 9.82 -2.53
C ASN A 364 4.30 9.26 -3.68
N LEU A 365 5.47 9.84 -3.91
CA LEU A 365 6.39 9.39 -4.96
C LEU A 365 7.07 8.07 -4.59
N SER A 366 7.39 7.86 -3.31
CA SER A 366 8.06 6.65 -2.85
C SER A 366 7.17 5.41 -2.96
N ASP A 367 5.85 5.58 -2.83
CA ASP A 367 4.84 4.53 -3.01
C ASP A 367 4.54 4.20 -4.49
N ALA A 368 5.09 4.96 -5.45
CA ALA A 368 4.75 4.83 -6.86
C ALA A 368 5.34 3.59 -7.59
N ASP A 369 5.96 2.65 -6.86
CA ASP A 369 6.55 1.43 -7.45
C ASP A 369 5.51 0.54 -8.17
N TYR A 370 4.22 0.68 -7.83
CA TYR A 370 3.13 -0.02 -8.55
C TYR A 370 3.16 0.20 -10.07
N THR A 371 3.78 1.30 -10.53
CA THR A 371 4.02 1.57 -11.96
C THR A 371 4.87 0.51 -12.65
N TYR A 372 5.76 -0.16 -11.91
CA TYR A 372 6.53 -1.32 -12.36
C TYR A 372 5.93 -2.63 -11.82
N SER A 373 5.72 -2.74 -10.51
CA SER A 373 5.36 -4.01 -9.87
C SER A 373 3.95 -4.51 -10.23
N GLY A 374 3.02 -3.60 -10.56
CA GLY A 374 1.66 -3.95 -11.01
C GLY A 374 1.62 -4.69 -12.36
N PRO A 375 2.18 -4.12 -13.44
CA PRO A 375 2.29 -4.84 -14.72
C PRO A 375 3.13 -6.13 -14.63
N VAL A 376 4.18 -6.13 -13.80
CA VAL A 376 5.10 -7.27 -13.69
C VAL A 376 4.44 -8.48 -13.04
N VAL A 377 3.64 -8.32 -11.98
CA VAL A 377 2.95 -9.47 -11.39
C VAL A 377 2.01 -10.16 -12.38
N SER A 378 1.36 -9.40 -13.26
CA SER A 378 0.50 -9.95 -14.32
C SER A 378 1.31 -10.79 -15.32
N THR A 379 2.50 -10.30 -15.69
CA THR A 379 3.42 -11.02 -16.58
C THR A 379 3.96 -12.28 -15.91
N VAL A 380 4.39 -12.19 -14.66
CA VAL A 380 4.94 -13.31 -13.90
C VAL A 380 3.87 -14.36 -13.61
N ALA A 381 2.60 -13.99 -13.41
CA ALA A 381 1.51 -14.94 -13.26
C ALA A 381 1.38 -15.86 -14.49
N VAL A 382 1.50 -15.30 -15.71
CA VAL A 382 1.51 -16.08 -16.96
C VAL A 382 2.74 -16.98 -17.03
N VAL A 383 3.92 -16.46 -16.70
CA VAL A 383 5.18 -17.23 -16.74
C VAL A 383 5.16 -18.39 -15.74
N LEU A 384 4.71 -18.16 -14.52
CA LEU A 384 4.58 -19.21 -13.50
C LEU A 384 3.58 -20.28 -13.94
N ALA A 385 2.42 -19.89 -14.47
CA ALA A 385 1.42 -20.83 -14.96
C ALA A 385 1.95 -21.70 -16.11
N GLN A 386 2.75 -21.11 -17.01
CA GLN A 386 3.40 -21.81 -18.12
C GLN A 386 4.43 -22.84 -17.64
N LEU A 387 5.21 -22.52 -16.59
CA LEU A 387 6.26 -23.40 -16.07
C LEU A 387 5.76 -24.42 -15.05
N ALA A 388 4.61 -24.17 -14.41
CA ALA A 388 4.05 -25.03 -13.36
C ALA A 388 4.00 -26.53 -13.70
N PRO A 389 3.62 -26.96 -14.92
CA PRO A 389 3.59 -28.39 -15.26
C PRO A 389 4.95 -29.08 -15.15
N GLU A 390 6.06 -28.36 -15.39
CA GLU A 390 7.42 -28.91 -15.26
C GLU A 390 7.77 -29.25 -13.80
N PHE A 391 7.05 -28.67 -12.84
CA PHE A 391 7.24 -28.87 -11.40
C PHE A 391 6.11 -29.71 -10.76
N GLY A 392 5.18 -30.23 -11.58
CA GLY A 392 4.07 -31.08 -11.11
C GLY A 392 2.88 -30.31 -10.55
N TYR A 393 2.69 -29.06 -10.98
CA TYR A 393 1.57 -28.20 -10.61
C TYR A 393 0.77 -27.77 -11.84
N ALA A 394 -0.50 -27.41 -11.64
CA ALA A 394 -1.36 -26.87 -12.68
C ALA A 394 -2.14 -25.66 -12.15
N ALA A 395 -2.17 -24.56 -12.91
CA ALA A 395 -2.87 -23.34 -12.48
C ALA A 395 -4.39 -23.54 -12.26
N ALA A 396 -4.97 -24.55 -12.90
CA ALA A 396 -6.36 -24.94 -12.70
C ALA A 396 -6.61 -25.61 -11.32
N GLU A 397 -5.60 -26.20 -10.69
CA GLU A 397 -5.65 -26.72 -9.31
C GLU A 397 -5.39 -25.57 -8.31
N THR A 398 -6.25 -24.54 -8.33
CA THR A 398 -6.01 -23.22 -7.71
C THR A 398 -5.44 -23.29 -6.29
N THR A 399 -6.06 -24.05 -5.38
CA THR A 399 -5.56 -24.19 -4.00
C THR A 399 -4.13 -24.71 -3.94
N ARG A 400 -3.85 -25.82 -4.66
CA ARG A 400 -2.52 -26.44 -4.64
C ARG A 400 -1.49 -25.56 -5.37
N TYR A 401 -1.90 -24.95 -6.49
CA TYR A 401 -1.07 -24.02 -7.23
C TYR A 401 -0.67 -22.82 -6.36
N ASN A 402 -1.62 -22.20 -5.67
CA ASN A 402 -1.36 -21.04 -4.82
C ASN A 402 -0.51 -21.42 -3.61
N THR A 403 -0.95 -22.40 -2.82
CA THR A 403 -0.33 -22.71 -1.54
C THR A 403 1.03 -23.41 -1.65
N ALA A 404 1.27 -24.20 -2.70
CA ALA A 404 2.48 -25.01 -2.85
C ALA A 404 3.42 -24.57 -3.98
N PHE A 405 3.01 -23.66 -4.87
CA PHE A 405 3.85 -23.23 -6.00
C PHE A 405 3.94 -21.70 -6.15
N ARG A 406 2.85 -21.01 -6.49
CA ARG A 406 2.83 -19.55 -6.72
C ARG A 406 3.29 -18.77 -5.50
N ASN A 407 2.62 -18.93 -4.36
CA ASN A 407 2.92 -18.14 -3.18
C ASN A 407 4.33 -18.43 -2.65
N PRO A 408 4.80 -19.70 -2.56
CA PRO A 408 6.19 -19.95 -2.20
C PRO A 408 7.21 -19.37 -3.18
N ALA A 409 6.96 -19.45 -4.50
CA ALA A 409 7.85 -18.85 -5.48
C ALA A 409 7.95 -17.33 -5.32
N LEU A 410 6.80 -16.66 -5.20
CA LEU A 410 6.75 -15.21 -5.04
C LEU A 410 7.29 -14.75 -3.68
N ALA A 411 7.03 -15.47 -2.59
CA ALA A 411 7.57 -15.14 -1.28
C ALA A 411 9.11 -15.21 -1.24
N TYR A 412 9.73 -16.12 -1.99
CA TYR A 412 11.19 -16.29 -2.01
C TYR A 412 11.90 -15.45 -3.06
N LEU A 413 11.23 -15.17 -4.18
CA LEU A 413 11.85 -14.57 -5.36
C LEU A 413 11.24 -13.24 -5.77
N SER A 414 10.10 -12.84 -5.23
CA SER A 414 9.31 -11.67 -5.64
C SER A 414 8.81 -11.75 -7.09
N ALA A 415 7.73 -11.04 -7.42
CA ALA A 415 7.29 -10.93 -8.82
C ALA A 415 8.26 -10.05 -9.60
N GLU A 416 8.71 -8.96 -8.98
CA GLU A 416 9.59 -7.94 -9.53
C GLU A 416 10.90 -8.58 -10.03
N ARG A 417 11.58 -9.34 -9.17
CA ARG A 417 12.83 -10.02 -9.55
C ARG A 417 12.59 -11.12 -10.57
N LEU A 418 11.49 -11.87 -10.51
CA LEU A 418 11.15 -12.85 -11.55
C LEU A 418 10.88 -12.17 -12.90
N GLY A 419 10.26 -10.99 -12.89
CA GLY A 419 10.03 -10.15 -14.07
C GLY A 419 11.34 -9.69 -14.70
N ILE A 420 12.29 -9.18 -13.91
CA ILE A 420 13.64 -8.81 -14.38
C ILE A 420 14.35 -10.03 -14.98
N VAL A 421 14.35 -11.17 -14.28
CA VAL A 421 14.98 -12.41 -14.77
C VAL A 421 14.35 -12.86 -16.08
N TYR A 422 13.03 -12.78 -16.21
CA TYR A 422 12.33 -13.13 -17.43
C TYR A 422 12.70 -12.18 -18.58
N GLY A 423 12.73 -10.88 -18.33
CA GLY A 423 13.13 -9.87 -19.32
C GLY A 423 14.55 -10.06 -19.85
N GLU A 424 15.49 -10.46 -18.98
CA GLU A 424 16.89 -10.65 -19.37
C GLU A 424 17.20 -12.05 -19.93
N ARG A 425 16.54 -13.09 -19.42
CA ARG A 425 16.97 -14.49 -19.60
C ARG A 425 15.85 -15.42 -20.07
N GLY A 426 14.67 -14.89 -20.36
CA GLY A 426 13.49 -15.63 -20.81
C GLY A 426 13.01 -16.69 -19.81
N LEU A 427 12.23 -17.65 -20.31
CA LEU A 427 11.71 -18.77 -19.52
C LEU A 427 12.83 -19.60 -18.87
N ASP A 428 13.97 -19.74 -19.54
CA ASP A 428 15.12 -20.47 -19.01
C ASP A 428 15.70 -19.85 -17.74
N GLY A 429 15.70 -18.51 -17.65
CA GLY A 429 16.07 -17.79 -16.45
C GLY A 429 15.16 -18.11 -15.26
N VAL A 430 13.85 -17.97 -15.46
CA VAL A 430 12.85 -18.23 -14.41
C VAL A 430 12.86 -19.71 -14.00
N ARG A 431 12.93 -20.62 -14.97
CA ARG A 431 13.04 -22.07 -14.72
C ARG A 431 14.23 -22.42 -13.83
N ARG A 432 15.39 -21.76 -14.01
CA ARG A 432 16.56 -21.97 -13.14
C ARG A 432 16.29 -21.55 -11.70
N GLU A 433 15.64 -20.41 -11.48
CA GLU A 433 15.27 -19.97 -10.13
C GLU A 433 14.26 -20.91 -9.47
N LEU A 434 13.24 -21.37 -10.21
CA LEU A 434 12.27 -22.36 -9.71
C LEU A 434 12.92 -23.72 -9.41
N LYS A 435 13.86 -24.20 -10.25
CA LYS A 435 14.64 -25.42 -9.95
C LYS A 435 15.45 -25.29 -8.66
N ARG A 436 16.00 -24.11 -8.37
CA ARG A 436 16.68 -23.86 -7.09
C ARG A 436 15.70 -23.97 -5.92
N LEU A 437 14.49 -23.40 -6.03
CA LEU A 437 13.47 -23.56 -4.99
C LEU A 437 13.06 -25.02 -4.77
N ARG A 438 12.90 -25.80 -5.86
CA ARG A 438 12.62 -27.24 -5.79
C ARG A 438 13.72 -28.02 -5.07
N GLN A 439 14.99 -27.72 -5.36
CA GLN A 439 16.15 -28.34 -4.70
C GLN A 439 16.21 -28.02 -3.20
N LEU A 440 15.73 -26.83 -2.81
CA LEU A 440 15.63 -26.41 -1.41
C LEU A 440 14.36 -26.92 -0.71
N GLY A 441 13.49 -27.66 -1.41
CA GLY A 441 12.23 -28.18 -0.86
C GLY A 441 11.18 -27.09 -0.58
N VAL A 442 11.27 -25.95 -1.27
CA VAL A 442 10.31 -24.83 -1.13
C VAL A 442 9.06 -25.05 -1.99
N ILE A 443 9.24 -25.59 -3.20
CA ILE A 443 8.19 -25.95 -4.17
C ILE A 443 8.35 -27.37 -4.67
#